data_AF-A0AAN4WTL7-F1
#
_entry.id   AF-A0AAN4WTL7-F1
#
_cell.length_a   1.000
_cell.length_b   1.000
_cell.length_c   1.000
_cell.angle_alpha   90.00
_cell.angle_beta   90.00
_cell.angle_gamma   90.00
#
_symmetry.space_group_name_H-M   'P 1'
#
loop_
_entity.id
_entity.type
_entity.pdbx_description
1 polymer ?
#
loop_
_entity_poly.entity_id
_entity_poly.type
_entity_poly.pdbx_seq_one_letter_code
_entity_poly.pdbx_strand_id
1 'polypeptide(L)'
;MRADVYLVDKGHAATRSQAQRLIAAGVQWRLAPSLPWHKVAKNGDEIPDIAEVQLLDQSEARYLSRGGLKLEGALVSTGLDVAGWRCLDVGQSTGGFTDCLLQRGAAQVIGVDVGHSQLHDRLRQDPRVVAVEGVNARSLTAASLQDACEDALSEQVEQDPDDNETQPEAPYSWMRNGGLIDDEYDDSDDAKEHDVEAFKAERSARARARAEGALPTVRRRRAGLEQVDITPVFDLVTGDVSFISLTLILPAVAPLLKAGGDLLMLVKPQFELQPGQVGKGGIVRDVALYAVVEQRIRDCCAELGLTVAAWMDSSIDGGDGNREFFVHARRAA
;
A
#
# COMPACT_ATOMS: atom_id res chain seq x y z
N MET A 1 -30.98 -9.69 -3.80
CA MET A 1 -29.71 -9.03 -4.22
C MET A 1 -28.78 -10.10 -4.77
N ARG A 2 -27.95 -9.82 -5.79
CA ARG A 2 -26.96 -10.81 -6.28
C ARG A 2 -26.04 -11.25 -5.14
N ALA A 3 -25.74 -12.54 -5.03
CA ALA A 3 -24.99 -13.13 -3.94
C ALA A 3 -23.60 -12.49 -3.77
N ASP A 4 -22.90 -12.26 -4.89
CA ASP A 4 -21.58 -11.62 -4.86
C ASP A 4 -21.61 -10.16 -4.36
N VAL A 5 -22.71 -9.45 -4.59
CA VAL A 5 -22.94 -8.09 -4.08
C VAL A 5 -23.41 -8.14 -2.63
N TYR A 6 -24.32 -9.06 -2.30
CA TYR A 6 -24.86 -9.26 -0.96
C TYR A 6 -23.77 -9.53 0.07
N LEU A 7 -22.82 -10.43 -0.26
CA LEU A 7 -21.73 -10.75 0.65
C LEU A 7 -20.84 -9.53 0.93
N VAL A 8 -20.66 -8.64 -0.04
CA VAL A 8 -19.91 -7.40 0.18
C VAL A 8 -20.71 -6.40 1.02
N ASP A 9 -21.97 -6.17 0.63
CA ASP A 9 -22.87 -5.23 1.30
C ASP A 9 -23.11 -5.57 2.78
N LYS A 10 -23.28 -6.86 3.09
CA LYS A 10 -23.46 -7.36 4.47
C LYS A 10 -22.15 -7.61 5.23
N GLY A 11 -20.99 -7.26 4.64
CA GLY A 11 -19.69 -7.38 5.29
C GLY A 11 -19.16 -8.81 5.46
N HIS A 12 -19.75 -9.79 4.77
CA HIS A 12 -19.21 -11.16 4.70
C HIS A 12 -17.96 -11.26 3.81
N ALA A 13 -17.75 -10.28 2.93
CA ALA A 13 -16.58 -10.16 2.07
C ALA A 13 -16.15 -8.69 1.98
N ALA A 14 -14.84 -8.43 1.96
CA ALA A 14 -14.27 -7.10 1.76
C ALA A 14 -14.34 -6.64 0.29
N THR A 15 -14.33 -7.59 -0.67
CA THR A 15 -14.35 -7.28 -2.11
C THR A 15 -15.26 -8.23 -2.87
N ARG A 16 -15.74 -7.81 -4.06
CA ARG A 16 -16.50 -8.71 -4.95
C ARG A 16 -15.70 -9.95 -5.33
N SER A 17 -14.40 -9.81 -5.58
CA SER A 17 -13.54 -10.95 -5.90
C SER A 17 -13.47 -11.94 -4.74
N GLN A 18 -13.45 -11.47 -3.49
CA GLN A 18 -13.53 -12.35 -2.31
C GLN A 18 -14.91 -13.01 -2.18
N ALA A 19 -15.99 -12.26 -2.40
CA ALA A 19 -17.34 -12.81 -2.39
C ALA A 19 -17.52 -13.96 -3.38
N GLN A 20 -16.98 -13.83 -4.60
CA GLN A 20 -17.01 -14.90 -5.61
C GLN A 20 -16.26 -16.16 -5.16
N ARG A 21 -15.13 -16.00 -4.46
CA ARG A 21 -14.37 -17.14 -3.90
C ARG A 21 -15.12 -17.81 -2.78
N LEU A 22 -15.72 -17.04 -1.87
CA LEU A 22 -16.57 -17.58 -0.81
C LEU A 22 -17.72 -18.40 -1.40
N ILE A 23 -18.38 -17.89 -2.44
CA ILE A 23 -19.44 -18.62 -3.16
C ILE A 23 -18.91 -19.94 -3.74
N ALA A 24 -17.74 -19.92 -4.37
CA ALA A 24 -17.10 -21.13 -4.91
C ALA A 24 -16.70 -22.13 -3.82
N ALA A 25 -16.26 -21.66 -2.65
CA ALA A 25 -15.91 -22.48 -1.49
C ALA A 25 -17.15 -22.99 -0.72
N GLY A 26 -18.31 -22.38 -0.97
CA GLY A 26 -19.61 -22.80 -0.47
C GLY A 26 -20.25 -21.75 0.43
N VAL A 27 -21.35 -21.20 -0.05
CA VAL A 27 -22.23 -20.30 0.74
C VAL A 27 -23.63 -20.88 0.74
N GLN A 28 -24.31 -20.76 1.87
CA GLN A 28 -25.73 -21.06 1.97
C GLN A 28 -26.48 -20.01 2.77
N TRP A 29 -27.77 -19.87 2.51
CA TRP A 29 -28.64 -18.90 3.18
C TRP A 29 -29.97 -19.51 3.60
N ARG A 30 -30.64 -18.93 4.59
CA ARG A 30 -32.01 -19.29 5.00
C ARG A 30 -32.76 -18.05 5.50
N LEU A 31 -34.10 -18.06 5.43
CA LEU A 31 -34.91 -16.92 5.87
C LEU A 31 -35.23 -16.92 7.37
N ALA A 32 -35.17 -18.09 8.01
CA ALA A 32 -35.44 -18.24 9.43
C ALA A 32 -34.74 -19.50 9.97
N PRO A 33 -34.46 -19.59 11.28
CA PRO A 33 -33.78 -20.74 11.87
C PRO A 33 -34.45 -22.10 11.62
N SER A 34 -35.77 -22.11 11.46
CA SER A 34 -36.58 -23.32 11.21
C SER A 34 -36.66 -23.72 9.74
N LEU A 35 -36.14 -22.91 8.81
CA LEU A 35 -36.19 -23.17 7.37
C LEU A 35 -34.88 -23.81 6.87
N PRO A 36 -34.95 -24.60 5.78
CA PRO A 36 -33.77 -25.25 5.23
C PRO A 36 -32.78 -24.25 4.66
N TRP A 37 -31.52 -24.66 4.63
CA TRP A 37 -30.46 -23.93 3.95
C TRP A 37 -30.56 -24.08 2.44
N HIS A 38 -30.42 -22.95 1.73
CA HIS A 38 -30.34 -22.86 0.28
C HIS A 38 -28.89 -22.58 -0.11
N LYS A 39 -28.28 -23.49 -0.87
CA LYS A 39 -26.92 -23.28 -1.39
C LYS A 39 -26.90 -22.23 -2.50
N VAL A 40 -25.90 -21.37 -2.45
CA VAL A 40 -25.55 -20.45 -3.54
C VAL A 40 -24.68 -21.22 -4.52
N ALA A 41 -25.11 -21.36 -5.77
CA ALA A 41 -24.40 -22.12 -6.79
C ALA A 41 -23.53 -21.23 -7.69
N LYS A 42 -23.91 -19.96 -7.88
CA LYS A 42 -23.18 -19.01 -8.72
C LYS A 42 -23.29 -17.58 -8.20
N ASN A 43 -22.33 -16.76 -8.61
CA ASN A 43 -22.19 -15.36 -8.19
C ASN A 43 -23.47 -14.51 -8.35
N GLY A 44 -24.25 -14.79 -9.39
CA GLY A 44 -25.46 -14.05 -9.73
C GLY A 44 -26.74 -14.57 -9.07
N ASP A 45 -26.68 -15.62 -8.25
CA ASP A 45 -27.87 -16.11 -7.53
C ASP A 45 -28.37 -15.03 -6.57
N GLU A 46 -29.68 -15.01 -6.30
CA GLU A 46 -30.25 -13.99 -5.43
C GLU A 46 -30.30 -14.46 -3.97
N ILE A 47 -29.77 -13.62 -3.09
CA ILE A 47 -29.94 -13.74 -1.64
C ILE A 47 -30.97 -12.67 -1.20
N PRO A 48 -32.04 -13.07 -0.50
CA PRO A 48 -33.00 -12.15 0.11
C PRO A 48 -32.34 -11.28 1.19
N ASP A 49 -32.75 -10.02 1.30
CA ASP A 49 -32.08 -9.05 2.19
C ASP A 49 -32.12 -9.42 3.68
N ILE A 50 -33.17 -10.15 4.08
CA ILE A 50 -33.40 -10.62 5.45
C ILE A 50 -32.73 -11.97 5.75
N ALA A 51 -32.03 -12.56 4.78
CA ALA A 51 -31.54 -13.92 4.91
C ALA A 51 -30.35 -14.01 5.88
N GLU A 52 -30.38 -15.04 6.74
CA GLU A 52 -29.20 -15.48 7.46
C GLU A 52 -28.28 -16.20 6.47
N VAL A 53 -26.99 -15.85 6.46
CA VAL A 53 -25.98 -16.44 5.58
C VAL A 53 -24.94 -17.20 6.40
N GLN A 54 -24.54 -18.35 5.89
CA GLN A 54 -23.44 -19.15 6.42
C GLN A 54 -22.41 -19.41 5.32
N LEU A 55 -21.17 -19.08 5.64
CA LEU A 55 -19.99 -19.48 4.87
C LEU A 55 -19.59 -20.89 5.32
N LEU A 56 -19.57 -21.85 4.39
CA LEU A 56 -19.19 -23.23 4.68
C LEU A 56 -17.67 -23.37 4.87
N ASP A 57 -16.91 -22.50 4.22
CA ASP A 57 -15.48 -22.34 4.40
C ASP A 57 -15.16 -20.86 4.62
N GLN A 58 -14.60 -20.55 5.79
CA GLN A 58 -14.20 -19.19 6.19
C GLN A 58 -12.72 -18.91 5.93
N SER A 59 -11.94 -19.90 5.47
CA SER A 59 -10.51 -19.73 5.22
C SER A 59 -10.24 -18.61 4.20
N GLU A 60 -11.08 -18.50 3.18
CA GLU A 60 -11.06 -17.44 2.15
C GLU A 60 -11.42 -16.04 2.69
N ALA A 61 -11.98 -15.95 3.91
CA ALA A 61 -12.31 -14.69 4.57
C ALA A 61 -11.17 -14.15 5.46
N ARG A 62 -10.16 -14.97 5.79
CA ARG A 62 -9.10 -14.61 6.76
C ARG A 62 -8.26 -13.41 6.34
N TYR A 63 -8.00 -13.30 5.04
CA TYR A 63 -7.17 -12.24 4.46
C TYR A 63 -7.90 -11.55 3.31
N LEU A 64 -7.51 -10.30 3.04
CA LEU A 64 -8.07 -9.49 1.95
C LEU A 64 -7.89 -10.12 0.56
N SER A 65 -6.86 -10.95 0.36
CA SER A 65 -6.63 -11.69 -0.87
C SER A 65 -6.03 -13.08 -0.62
N ARG A 66 -6.07 -13.94 -1.64
CA ARG A 66 -5.45 -15.28 -1.61
C ARG A 66 -3.95 -15.21 -1.26
N GLY A 67 -3.28 -14.09 -1.57
CA GLY A 67 -1.88 -13.89 -1.20
C GLY A 67 -1.62 -14.07 0.29
N GLY A 68 -2.53 -13.64 1.16
CA GLY A 68 -2.36 -13.80 2.60
C GLY A 68 -2.25 -15.27 3.03
N LEU A 69 -3.03 -16.17 2.42
CA LEU A 69 -2.97 -17.62 2.69
C LEU A 69 -1.65 -18.24 2.22
N LYS A 70 -1.10 -17.74 1.10
CA LYS A 70 0.21 -18.17 0.57
C LYS A 70 1.31 -17.79 1.56
N LEU A 71 1.37 -16.52 1.95
CA LEU A 71 2.38 -16.03 2.90
C LEU A 71 2.24 -16.69 4.27
N GLU A 72 1.01 -16.89 4.75
CA GLU A 72 0.76 -17.60 6.00
C GLU A 72 1.38 -19.02 5.98
N GLY A 73 1.12 -19.77 4.91
CA GLY A 73 1.70 -21.10 4.74
C GLY A 73 3.23 -21.08 4.73
N ALA A 74 3.82 -20.10 4.04
CA ALA A 74 5.27 -19.92 3.96
C ALA A 74 5.89 -19.56 5.33
N LEU A 75 5.27 -18.65 6.10
CA LEU A 75 5.72 -18.30 7.46
C LEU A 75 5.65 -19.50 8.40
N VAL A 76 4.57 -20.30 8.35
CA VAL A 76 4.44 -21.51 9.16
C VAL A 76 5.50 -22.55 8.79
N SER A 77 5.75 -22.76 7.49
CA SER A 77 6.71 -23.74 6.99
C SER A 77 8.16 -23.38 7.31
N THR A 78 8.49 -22.08 7.26
CA THR A 78 9.82 -21.56 7.63
C THR A 78 10.04 -21.42 9.14
N GLY A 79 8.95 -21.32 9.91
CA GLY A 79 9.01 -21.05 11.35
C GLY A 79 9.38 -19.61 11.70
N LEU A 80 9.29 -18.68 10.74
CA LEU A 80 9.56 -17.27 10.98
C LEU A 80 8.47 -16.65 11.87
N ASP A 81 8.91 -15.99 12.93
CA ASP A 81 8.05 -15.17 13.78
C ASP A 81 8.29 -13.68 13.47
N VAL A 82 7.32 -13.06 12.78
CA VAL A 82 7.42 -11.67 12.33
C VAL A 82 6.94 -10.66 13.37
N ALA A 83 6.63 -11.11 14.59
CA ALA A 83 6.18 -10.22 15.65
C ALA A 83 7.23 -9.13 15.94
N GLY A 84 6.80 -7.87 15.87
CA GLY A 84 7.65 -6.71 16.09
C GLY A 84 8.58 -6.33 14.92
N TRP A 85 8.52 -7.05 13.80
CA TRP A 85 9.42 -6.81 12.66
C TRP A 85 8.97 -5.66 11.77
N ARG A 86 9.92 -5.00 11.11
CA ARG A 86 9.68 -4.11 9.98
C ARG A 86 9.82 -4.89 8.68
N CYS A 87 8.76 -4.89 7.88
CA CYS A 87 8.69 -5.69 6.66
C CYS A 87 8.56 -4.81 5.41
N LEU A 88 9.15 -5.25 4.31
CA LEU A 88 8.91 -4.72 2.97
C LEU A 88 8.03 -5.71 2.20
N ASP A 89 6.90 -5.25 1.66
CA ASP A 89 5.98 -6.03 0.82
C ASP A 89 6.05 -5.53 -0.64
N VAL A 90 6.70 -6.31 -1.50
CA VAL A 90 6.95 -5.96 -2.90
C VAL A 90 5.84 -6.51 -3.79
N GLY A 91 5.10 -5.61 -4.45
CA GLY A 91 3.87 -5.96 -5.17
C GLY A 91 2.67 -6.02 -4.23
N GLN A 92 2.52 -4.99 -3.38
CA GLN A 92 1.51 -4.95 -2.31
C GLN A 92 0.08 -5.22 -2.81
N SER A 93 -0.26 -4.71 -4.00
CA SER A 93 -1.57 -4.85 -4.65
C SER A 93 -2.72 -4.55 -3.68
N THR A 94 -3.68 -5.48 -3.54
CA THR A 94 -4.81 -5.36 -2.59
C THR A 94 -4.41 -5.51 -1.13
N GLY A 95 -3.17 -5.96 -0.85
CA GLY A 95 -2.57 -6.02 0.49
C GLY A 95 -2.70 -7.35 1.21
N GLY A 96 -2.84 -8.48 0.51
CA GLY A 96 -2.97 -9.80 1.15
C GLY A 96 -1.75 -10.21 1.99
N PHE A 97 -0.53 -9.95 1.49
CA PHE A 97 0.72 -10.22 2.23
C PHE A 97 0.85 -9.27 3.43
N THR A 98 0.69 -7.96 3.19
CA THR A 98 0.60 -6.94 4.25
C THR A 98 -0.37 -7.32 5.37
N ASP A 99 -1.61 -7.72 5.05
CA ASP A 99 -2.62 -8.14 6.03
C ASP A 99 -2.15 -9.35 6.85
N CYS A 100 -1.55 -10.34 6.19
CA CYS A 100 -0.97 -11.49 6.87
C CYS A 100 0.14 -11.10 7.87
N LEU A 101 1.07 -10.24 7.46
CA LEU A 101 2.14 -9.75 8.33
C LEU A 101 1.59 -8.98 9.54
N LEU A 102 0.63 -8.09 9.33
CA LEU A 102 0.03 -7.29 10.42
C LEU A 102 -0.75 -8.16 11.41
N GLN A 103 -1.48 -9.16 10.93
CA GLN A 103 -2.19 -10.13 11.79
C GLN A 103 -1.21 -11.02 12.57
N ARG A 104 0.00 -11.25 12.03
CA ARG A 104 1.09 -11.97 12.68
C ARG A 104 1.96 -11.08 13.58
N GLY A 105 1.58 -9.81 13.76
CA GLY A 105 2.21 -8.92 14.72
C GLY A 105 3.39 -8.10 14.21
N ALA A 106 3.59 -8.00 12.89
CA ALA A 106 4.58 -7.08 12.32
C ALA A 106 4.36 -5.65 12.88
N ALA A 107 5.46 -4.99 13.24
CA ALA A 107 5.42 -3.63 13.77
C ALA A 107 5.13 -2.60 12.68
N GLN A 108 5.63 -2.85 11.46
CA GLN A 108 5.41 -1.99 10.31
C GLN A 108 5.51 -2.78 9.01
N VAL A 109 4.70 -2.41 8.02
CA VAL A 109 4.83 -2.88 6.65
C VAL A 109 4.93 -1.69 5.71
N ILE A 110 6.06 -1.56 5.01
CA ILE A 110 6.17 -0.65 3.86
C ILE A 110 5.85 -1.48 2.63
N GLY A 111 4.79 -1.12 1.92
CA GLY A 111 4.39 -1.79 0.69
C GLY A 111 4.75 -0.98 -0.53
N VAL A 112 5.30 -1.64 -1.55
CA VAL A 112 5.64 -1.03 -2.84
C VAL A 112 4.79 -1.66 -3.92
N ASP A 113 4.16 -0.83 -4.77
CA ASP A 113 3.41 -1.31 -5.92
C ASP A 113 3.60 -0.39 -7.15
N VAL A 114 3.52 -0.96 -8.35
CA VAL A 114 3.56 -0.22 -9.61
C VAL A 114 2.22 0.40 -9.99
N GLY A 115 1.13 -0.17 -9.49
CA GLY A 115 -0.22 0.31 -9.68
C GLY A 115 -0.58 1.46 -8.73
N HIS A 116 -1.81 1.94 -8.87
CA HIS A 116 -2.40 3.00 -8.05
C HIS A 116 -3.74 2.56 -7.49
N SER A 117 -4.06 3.03 -6.29
CA SER A 117 -5.37 2.88 -5.64
C SER A 117 -5.85 1.42 -5.53
N GLN A 118 -4.93 0.47 -5.36
CA GLN A 118 -5.26 -0.95 -5.23
C GLN A 118 -5.37 -1.40 -3.77
N LEU A 119 -4.60 -0.78 -2.88
CA LEU A 119 -4.56 -1.16 -1.47
C LEU A 119 -5.91 -0.91 -0.82
N HIS A 120 -6.40 -1.92 -0.11
CA HIS A 120 -7.67 -1.88 0.59
C HIS A 120 -7.70 -0.79 1.68
N ASP A 121 -8.83 -0.08 1.82
CA ASP A 121 -8.97 1.08 2.71
C ASP A 121 -8.57 0.80 4.16
N ARG A 122 -8.95 -0.36 4.70
CA ARG A 122 -8.54 -0.80 6.04
C ARG A 122 -7.02 -0.78 6.23
N LEU A 123 -6.25 -1.23 5.23
CA LEU A 123 -4.80 -1.23 5.31
C LEU A 123 -4.23 0.16 5.06
N ARG A 124 -4.84 0.93 4.16
CA ARG A 124 -4.47 2.33 3.89
C ARG A 124 -4.61 3.22 5.12
N GLN A 125 -5.53 2.88 6.02
CA GLN A 125 -5.78 3.59 7.28
C GLN A 125 -5.02 2.99 8.47
N ASP A 126 -4.34 1.84 8.32
CA ASP A 126 -3.59 1.25 9.42
C ASP A 126 -2.29 2.04 9.64
N PRO A 127 -2.03 2.58 10.85
CA PRO A 127 -0.85 3.41 11.11
C PRO A 127 0.48 2.65 10.97
N ARG A 128 0.44 1.32 10.91
CA ARG A 128 1.62 0.47 10.69
C ARG A 128 1.96 0.30 9.22
N VAL A 129 1.14 0.81 8.29
CA VAL A 129 1.31 0.62 6.85
C VAL A 129 1.74 1.92 6.18
N VAL A 130 2.81 1.85 5.39
CA VAL A 130 3.18 2.90 4.44
C VAL A 130 3.00 2.36 3.03
N ALA A 131 2.04 2.90 2.29
CA ALA A 131 1.73 2.47 0.94
C ALA A 131 2.46 3.36 -0.08
N VAL A 132 3.43 2.78 -0.78
CA VAL A 132 4.22 3.43 -1.83
C VAL A 132 3.76 2.91 -3.19
N GLU A 133 2.89 3.68 -3.85
CA GLU A 133 2.28 3.34 -5.14
C GLU A 133 3.03 4.03 -6.31
N GLY A 134 2.89 3.50 -7.52
CA GLY A 134 3.54 4.03 -8.73
C GLY A 134 5.05 3.78 -8.81
N VAL A 135 5.61 2.89 -7.99
CA VAL A 135 7.05 2.63 -7.92
C VAL A 135 7.40 1.27 -8.47
N ASN A 136 8.36 1.24 -9.41
CA ASN A 136 8.87 0.00 -9.97
C ASN A 136 9.99 -0.58 -9.10
N ALA A 137 9.71 -1.73 -8.49
CA ALA A 137 10.65 -2.43 -7.61
C ALA A 137 11.99 -2.78 -8.29
N ARG A 138 12.02 -2.98 -9.62
CA ARG A 138 13.26 -3.27 -10.37
C ARG A 138 14.30 -2.15 -10.27
N SER A 139 13.84 -0.91 -10.19
CA SER A 139 14.69 0.28 -10.13
C SER A 139 14.78 0.86 -8.71
N LEU A 140 14.33 0.11 -7.70
CA LEU A 140 14.30 0.60 -6.33
C LEU A 140 15.72 0.72 -5.76
N THR A 141 15.96 1.83 -5.07
CA THR A 141 17.15 2.07 -4.26
C THR A 141 16.70 2.47 -2.85
N ALA A 142 17.61 2.39 -1.88
CA ALA A 142 17.33 2.86 -0.51
C ALA A 142 16.87 4.33 -0.51
N ALA A 143 17.55 5.19 -1.28
CA ALA A 143 17.22 6.61 -1.37
C ALA A 143 15.86 6.85 -2.05
N SER A 144 15.58 6.16 -3.17
CA SER A 144 14.30 6.33 -3.87
C SER A 144 13.12 5.79 -3.07
N LEU A 145 13.31 4.71 -2.30
CA LEU A 145 12.28 4.20 -1.40
C LEU A 145 11.99 5.20 -0.28
N GLN A 146 13.03 5.78 0.31
CA GLN A 146 12.90 6.76 1.37
C GLN A 146 12.17 8.03 0.88
N ASP A 147 12.55 8.55 -0.29
CA ASP A 147 11.86 9.70 -0.91
C ASP A 147 10.39 9.38 -1.24
N ALA A 148 10.11 8.19 -1.79
CA ALA A 148 8.75 7.78 -2.09
C ALA A 148 7.89 7.56 -0.82
N CYS A 149 8.50 7.12 0.29
CA CYS A 149 7.82 7.08 1.58
C CYS A 149 7.52 8.50 2.07
N GLU A 150 8.45 9.44 1.89
CA GLU A 150 8.24 10.84 2.27
C GLU A 150 7.08 11.46 1.48
N ASP A 151 7.00 11.20 0.17
CA ASP A 151 5.86 11.58 -0.65
C ASP A 151 4.56 10.94 -0.17
N ALA A 152 4.57 9.64 0.12
CA ALA A 152 3.39 8.91 0.58
C ALA A 152 2.86 9.43 1.93
N LEU A 153 3.73 9.95 2.80
CA LEU A 153 3.34 10.45 4.14
C LEU A 153 2.99 11.94 4.15
N SER A 154 3.37 12.68 3.11
CA SER A 154 3.29 14.14 3.09
C SER A 154 2.12 14.69 2.29
N GLU A 155 1.79 15.94 2.61
CA GLU A 155 0.99 16.82 1.79
C GLU A 155 1.86 17.96 1.24
N GLN A 156 1.43 18.55 0.14
CA GLN A 156 2.03 19.78 -0.37
C GLN A 156 1.31 20.97 0.25
N VAL A 157 2.04 21.74 1.06
CA VAL A 157 1.52 22.95 1.68
C VAL A 157 2.15 24.13 0.97
N GLU A 158 1.35 25.12 0.61
CA GLU A 158 1.89 26.37 0.10
C GLU A 158 2.83 26.99 1.15
N GLN A 159 4.01 27.38 0.71
CA GLN A 159 4.95 28.07 1.56
C GLN A 159 4.36 29.44 1.86
N ASP A 160 3.99 29.67 3.12
CA ASP A 160 3.66 31.02 3.61
C ASP A 160 4.91 31.61 4.27
N PRO A 161 5.70 32.43 3.56
CA PRO A 161 6.84 33.09 4.17
C PRO A 161 6.44 34.10 5.25
N ASP A 162 5.18 34.55 5.27
CA ASP A 162 4.69 35.59 6.18
C ASP A 162 3.26 35.27 6.64
N ASP A 163 3.12 34.40 7.65
CA ASP A 163 1.97 34.40 8.57
C ASP A 163 2.04 35.63 9.51
N ASN A 164 2.39 36.78 8.93
CA ASN A 164 2.39 38.04 9.62
C ASN A 164 1.03 38.67 9.31
N GLU A 165 0.08 38.44 10.20
CA GLU A 165 -1.13 39.26 10.38
C GLU A 165 -0.78 40.73 10.73
N THR A 166 0.37 41.25 10.34
CA THR A 166 0.65 42.70 10.31
C THR A 166 -0.17 43.30 9.18
N GLN A 167 -1.47 43.48 9.45
CA GLN A 167 -2.17 44.62 8.88
C GLN A 167 -1.31 45.87 9.17
N PRO A 168 -1.17 46.81 8.23
CA PRO A 168 -0.61 48.11 8.59
C PRO A 168 -1.37 48.61 9.82
N GLU A 169 -0.64 48.95 10.90
CA GLU A 169 -1.25 49.44 12.12
C GLU A 169 -2.12 50.65 11.76
N ALA A 170 -3.44 50.46 11.91
CA ALA A 170 -4.50 51.45 11.73
C ALA A 170 -4.36 52.43 10.55
N PRO A 171 -4.86 52.12 9.34
CA PRO A 171 -4.85 53.04 8.20
C PRO A 171 -5.67 54.33 8.38
N TYR A 172 -6.34 54.53 9.53
CA TYR A 172 -7.23 55.66 9.81
C TYR A 172 -7.24 56.02 11.31
N SER A 173 -6.09 56.39 11.89
CA SER A 173 -6.01 56.76 13.31
C SER A 173 -6.96 57.93 13.66
N TRP A 174 -7.18 58.88 12.74
CA TRP A 174 -8.17 59.97 12.83
C TRP A 174 -9.63 59.54 13.08
N MET A 175 -10.02 58.31 12.72
CA MET A 175 -11.39 57.83 12.98
C MET A 175 -11.65 57.51 14.46
N ARG A 176 -10.62 57.38 15.30
CA ARG A 176 -10.77 57.10 16.74
C ARG A 176 -11.13 58.34 17.57
N ASN A 177 -10.79 59.54 17.11
CA ASN A 177 -11.12 60.82 17.79
C ASN A 177 -12.38 61.48 17.22
N GLY A 178 -13.39 60.70 16.83
CA GLY A 178 -14.67 61.22 16.35
C GLY A 178 -14.60 61.94 14.99
N GLY A 179 -13.51 61.78 14.23
CA GLY A 179 -13.36 62.31 12.87
C GLY A 179 -12.98 63.79 12.78
N LEU A 180 -12.55 64.42 13.89
CA LEU A 180 -12.04 65.79 13.90
C LEU A 180 -10.54 65.78 13.55
N ILE A 181 -10.22 66.39 12.40
CA ILE A 181 -8.86 66.72 11.98
C ILE A 181 -8.65 68.19 12.33
N ASP A 182 -7.89 68.47 13.38
CA ASP A 182 -7.48 69.81 13.77
C ASP A 182 -5.98 70.01 13.55
N ASP A 183 -5.47 71.21 13.86
CA ASP A 183 -4.07 71.58 13.62
C ASP A 183 -3.08 70.82 14.54
N GLU A 184 -3.56 70.01 15.50
CA GLU A 184 -2.75 69.16 16.38
C GLU A 184 -2.69 67.68 15.90
N TYR A 185 -3.34 67.35 14.78
CA TYR A 185 -3.32 66.00 14.21
C TYR A 185 -1.94 65.64 13.61
N ASP A 186 -1.28 64.65 14.19
CA ASP A 186 -0.01 64.09 13.72
C ASP A 186 -0.28 62.83 12.87
N ASP A 187 -0.14 62.98 11.55
CA ASP A 187 -0.33 61.92 10.56
C ASP A 187 0.95 61.11 10.26
N SER A 188 2.04 61.35 11.00
CA SER A 188 3.34 60.75 10.73
C SER A 188 3.36 59.22 10.85
N ASP A 189 2.47 58.66 11.69
CA ASP A 189 2.29 57.22 11.90
C ASP A 189 1.16 56.60 11.04
N ASP A 190 0.42 57.39 10.26
CA ASP A 190 -0.65 56.86 9.40
C ASP A 190 -0.07 56.06 8.21
N ALA A 191 -0.74 54.95 7.89
CA ALA A 191 -0.40 54.18 6.69
C ALA A 191 -0.61 55.04 5.44
N LYS A 192 0.45 55.23 4.66
CA LYS A 192 0.38 56.06 3.45
C LYS A 192 -0.39 55.32 2.36
N GLU A 193 -1.11 56.07 1.53
CA GLU A 193 -1.95 55.50 0.46
C GLU A 193 -1.17 54.56 -0.46
N HIS A 194 0.07 54.92 -0.81
CA HIS A 194 0.93 54.07 -1.64
C HIS A 194 1.34 52.74 -0.97
N ASP A 195 1.48 52.72 0.36
CA ASP A 195 1.77 51.50 1.12
C ASP A 195 0.55 50.57 1.13
N VAL A 196 -0.64 51.14 1.29
CA VAL A 196 -1.93 50.39 1.22
C VAL A 196 -2.18 49.83 -0.18
N GLU A 197 -1.87 50.60 -1.23
CA GLU A 197 -1.98 50.15 -2.62
C GLU A 197 -0.97 49.06 -2.95
N ALA A 198 0.29 49.21 -2.52
CA ALA A 198 1.33 48.19 -2.68
C ALA A 198 0.93 46.87 -2.02
N PHE A 199 0.41 46.93 -0.78
CA PHE A 199 -0.08 45.76 -0.06
C PHE A 199 -1.26 45.07 -0.77
N LYS A 200 -2.23 45.84 -1.29
CA LYS A 200 -3.36 45.29 -2.07
C LYS A 200 -2.90 44.67 -3.39
N ALA A 201 -1.93 45.29 -4.07
CA ALA A 201 -1.37 44.78 -5.31
C ALA A 201 -0.62 43.46 -5.08
N GLU A 202 0.18 43.37 -4.02
CA GLU A 202 0.88 42.15 -3.61
C GLU A 202 -0.10 41.01 -3.32
N ARG A 203 -1.14 41.26 -2.51
CA ARG A 203 -2.19 40.26 -2.23
C ARG A 203 -2.92 39.80 -3.49
N SER A 204 -3.22 40.72 -4.40
CA SER A 204 -3.90 40.40 -5.66
C SER A 204 -3.02 39.56 -6.58
N ALA A 205 -1.73 39.89 -6.69
CA ALA A 205 -0.75 39.11 -7.42
C ALA A 205 -0.58 37.71 -6.81
N ARG A 206 -0.56 37.60 -5.47
CA ARG A 206 -0.47 36.33 -4.75
C ARG A 206 -1.72 35.47 -4.91
N ALA A 207 -2.91 36.07 -4.84
CA ALA A 207 -4.17 35.37 -5.11
C ALA A 207 -4.23 34.83 -6.54
N ARG A 208 -3.69 35.60 -7.50
CA ARG A 208 -3.55 35.16 -8.89
C ARG A 208 -2.54 34.01 -9.02
N ALA A 209 -1.37 34.12 -8.39
CA ALA A 209 -0.36 33.06 -8.37
C ALA A 209 -0.89 31.77 -7.70
N ARG A 210 -1.70 31.89 -6.63
CA ARG A 210 -2.41 30.77 -6.00
C ARG A 210 -3.39 30.11 -6.96
N ALA A 211 -4.23 30.91 -7.63
CA ALA A 211 -5.19 30.40 -8.62
C ALA A 211 -4.50 29.74 -9.83
N GLU A 212 -3.30 30.19 -10.18
CA GLU A 212 -2.47 29.64 -11.26
C GLU A 212 -1.57 28.47 -10.78
N GLY A 213 -1.57 28.12 -9.49
CA GLY A 213 -0.74 27.05 -8.92
C GLY A 213 0.76 27.32 -8.93
N ALA A 214 1.16 28.60 -9.06
CA ALA A 214 2.54 29.03 -9.22
C ALA A 214 3.24 29.37 -7.89
N LEU A 215 2.54 29.23 -6.76
CA LEU A 215 3.14 29.46 -5.45
C LEU A 215 4.11 28.32 -5.09
N PRO A 216 5.28 28.63 -4.51
CA PRO A 216 6.19 27.61 -4.02
C PRO A 216 5.48 26.79 -2.93
N THR A 217 5.50 25.47 -3.09
CA THR A 217 4.99 24.53 -2.08
C THR A 217 6.16 23.87 -1.37
N VAL A 218 5.95 23.52 -0.10
CA VAL A 218 6.86 22.69 0.68
C VAL A 218 6.18 21.39 1.04
N ARG A 219 6.93 20.31 0.96
CA ARG A 219 6.49 18.98 1.41
C ARG A 219 6.47 18.96 2.94
N ARG A 220 5.33 18.59 3.53
CA ARG A 220 5.18 18.45 4.98
C ARG A 220 4.46 17.15 5.29
N ARG A 221 5.01 16.34 6.20
CA ARG A 221 4.33 15.13 6.70
C ARG A 221 2.96 15.50 7.29
N ARG A 222 1.95 14.70 6.97
CA ARG A 222 0.60 14.87 7.52
C ARG A 222 0.61 14.67 9.03
N ALA A 223 -0.32 15.33 9.72
CA ALA A 223 -0.44 15.27 11.17
C ALA A 223 -0.57 13.83 11.67
N GLY A 224 0.22 13.46 12.68
CA GLY A 224 0.26 12.11 13.26
C GLY A 224 1.19 11.12 12.54
N LEU A 225 1.81 11.51 11.42
CA LEU A 225 2.77 10.69 10.67
C LEU A 225 4.22 11.19 10.77
N GLU A 226 4.48 12.18 11.63
CA GLU A 226 5.77 12.87 11.72
C GLU A 226 6.89 11.91 12.11
N GLN A 227 6.61 10.97 13.00
CA GLN A 227 7.58 10.03 13.57
C GLN A 227 7.59 8.66 12.88
N VAL A 228 6.90 8.50 11.74
CA VAL A 228 6.91 7.24 11.00
C VAL A 228 8.34 6.94 10.51
N ASP A 229 8.86 5.78 10.91
CA ASP A 229 10.18 5.29 10.48
C ASP A 229 10.14 4.88 9.00
N ILE A 230 10.92 5.57 8.18
CA ILE A 230 11.07 5.30 6.74
C ILE A 230 12.47 4.79 6.41
N THR A 231 13.25 4.39 7.41
CA THR A 231 14.59 3.85 7.21
C THR A 231 14.49 2.61 6.31
N PRO A 232 15.18 2.56 5.16
CA PRO A 232 14.97 1.54 4.13
C PRO A 232 15.75 0.25 4.43
N VAL A 233 15.56 -0.28 5.64
CA VAL A 233 16.26 -1.46 6.16
C VAL A 233 15.26 -2.33 6.93
N PHE A 234 15.07 -3.57 6.51
CA PHE A 234 13.94 -4.42 6.93
C PHE A 234 14.40 -5.76 7.52
N ASP A 235 13.66 -6.25 8.51
CA ASP A 235 13.86 -7.60 9.08
C ASP A 235 13.41 -8.68 8.09
N LEU A 236 12.34 -8.40 7.34
CA LEU A 236 11.80 -9.27 6.29
C LEU A 236 11.54 -8.49 5.00
N VAL A 237 11.98 -9.04 3.87
CA VAL A 237 11.52 -8.64 2.54
C VAL A 237 10.70 -9.78 1.94
N THR A 238 9.45 -9.50 1.58
CA THR A 238 8.53 -10.45 0.93
C THR A 238 7.89 -9.84 -0.30
N GLY A 239 7.20 -10.64 -1.10
CA GLY A 239 6.50 -10.12 -2.26
C GLY A 239 5.82 -11.19 -3.11
N ASP A 240 4.75 -10.75 -3.79
CA ASP A 240 3.94 -11.51 -4.74
C ASP A 240 3.84 -10.71 -6.05
N VAL A 241 4.93 -10.70 -6.82
CA VAL A 241 5.01 -9.95 -8.09
C VAL A 241 4.53 -10.80 -9.27
N SER A 242 4.08 -10.14 -10.34
CA SER A 242 3.61 -10.78 -11.57
C SER A 242 4.24 -10.14 -12.80
N PHE A 243 4.36 -10.90 -13.89
CA PHE A 243 4.90 -10.43 -15.18
C PHE A 243 6.35 -9.96 -15.15
N ILE A 244 7.11 -10.33 -14.10
CA ILE A 244 8.53 -10.04 -13.96
C ILE A 244 9.22 -11.23 -13.28
N SER A 245 10.43 -11.52 -13.71
CA SER A 245 11.30 -12.49 -13.03
C SER A 245 11.84 -11.90 -11.75
N LEU A 246 11.88 -12.69 -10.68
CA LEU A 246 12.53 -12.32 -9.42
C LEU A 246 14.00 -11.99 -9.60
N THR A 247 14.69 -12.60 -10.58
CA THR A 247 16.10 -12.26 -10.89
C THR A 247 16.31 -10.79 -11.26
N LEU A 248 15.25 -10.07 -11.66
CA LEU A 248 15.29 -8.64 -11.95
C LEU A 248 14.89 -7.77 -10.75
N ILE A 249 14.27 -8.35 -9.73
CA ILE A 249 13.81 -7.65 -8.52
C ILE A 249 14.79 -7.83 -7.37
N LEU A 250 15.30 -9.05 -7.16
CA LEU A 250 16.18 -9.39 -6.05
C LEU A 250 17.40 -8.47 -5.93
N PRO A 251 18.09 -8.05 -7.01
CA PRO A 251 19.21 -7.13 -6.90
C PRO A 251 18.86 -5.78 -6.28
N ALA A 252 17.62 -5.30 -6.46
CA ALA A 252 17.16 -4.01 -5.93
C ALA A 252 16.71 -4.12 -4.47
N VAL A 253 16.16 -5.25 -4.06
CA VAL A 253 15.54 -5.42 -2.72
C VAL A 253 16.43 -6.12 -1.71
N ALA A 254 17.36 -6.99 -2.14
CA ALA A 254 18.30 -7.66 -1.24
C ALA A 254 19.17 -6.68 -0.42
N PRO A 255 19.65 -5.54 -0.97
CA PRO A 255 20.39 -4.54 -0.20
C PRO A 255 19.59 -3.92 0.96
N LEU A 256 18.26 -3.95 0.88
CA LEU A 256 17.34 -3.39 1.88
C LEU A 256 17.10 -4.33 3.07
N LEU A 257 17.62 -5.56 3.05
CA LEU A 257 17.55 -6.47 4.20
C LEU A 257 18.54 -6.04 5.29
N LYS A 258 18.15 -6.14 6.56
CA LYS A 258 19.10 -6.06 7.68
C LYS A 258 20.11 -7.20 7.59
N ALA A 259 21.28 -6.99 8.20
CA ALA A 259 22.18 -8.10 8.49
C ALA A 259 21.43 -9.17 9.30
N GLY A 260 21.52 -10.43 8.89
CA GLY A 260 20.75 -11.52 9.48
C GLY A 260 19.27 -11.55 9.14
N GLY A 261 18.75 -10.62 8.31
CA GLY A 261 17.35 -10.54 7.90
C GLY A 261 16.94 -11.59 6.86
N ASP A 262 15.64 -11.77 6.70
CA ASP A 262 15.02 -12.84 5.91
C ASP A 262 14.38 -12.31 4.61
N LEU A 263 14.61 -13.05 3.52
CA LEU A 263 13.91 -12.90 2.24
C LEU A 263 12.91 -14.04 2.13
N LEU A 264 11.63 -13.75 1.91
CA LEU A 264 10.59 -14.75 1.67
C LEU A 264 9.73 -14.36 0.46
N MET A 265 10.13 -14.78 -0.74
CA MET A 265 9.51 -14.32 -1.99
C MET A 265 8.72 -15.44 -2.66
N LEU A 266 7.53 -15.10 -3.17
CA LEU A 266 6.76 -16.01 -3.99
C LEU A 266 7.37 -16.08 -5.40
N VAL A 267 7.68 -17.29 -5.84
CA VAL A 267 8.21 -17.62 -7.16
C VAL A 267 7.09 -18.19 -8.03
N LYS A 268 6.91 -17.59 -9.20
CA LYS A 268 5.89 -17.97 -10.18
C LYS A 268 6.57 -18.46 -11.46
N PRO A 269 6.71 -19.79 -11.67
CA PRO A 269 7.45 -20.35 -12.80
C PRO A 269 7.07 -19.76 -14.17
N GLN A 270 5.80 -19.41 -14.38
CA GLN A 270 5.30 -18.81 -15.62
C GLN A 270 5.87 -17.43 -15.94
N PHE A 271 6.45 -16.72 -14.95
CA PHE A 271 7.14 -15.43 -15.14
C PHE A 271 8.66 -15.55 -15.11
N GLU A 272 9.17 -16.73 -14.73
CA GLU A 272 10.60 -17.05 -14.72
C GLU A 272 11.05 -17.74 -16.02
N LEU A 273 10.13 -18.43 -16.68
CA LEU A 273 10.40 -19.20 -17.89
C LEU A 273 10.24 -18.38 -19.17
N GLN A 274 10.87 -18.86 -20.24
CA GLN A 274 10.79 -18.22 -21.56
C GLN A 274 9.46 -18.55 -22.26
N PRO A 275 8.98 -17.75 -23.23
CA PRO A 275 7.70 -17.98 -23.90
C PRO A 275 7.52 -19.38 -24.51
N GLY A 276 8.59 -20.03 -24.99
CA GLY A 276 8.54 -21.40 -25.52
C GLY A 276 8.42 -22.51 -24.47
N GLN A 277 8.59 -22.17 -23.19
CA GLN A 277 8.55 -23.10 -22.05
C GLN A 277 7.21 -23.00 -21.28
N VAL A 278 6.35 -22.05 -21.65
CA VAL A 278 5.05 -21.83 -21.01
C VAL A 278 3.95 -22.27 -21.98
N GLY A 279 3.06 -23.13 -21.51
CA GLY A 279 1.98 -23.69 -22.34
C GLY A 279 0.85 -22.71 -22.62
N LYS A 280 -0.13 -23.16 -23.41
CA LYS A 280 -1.36 -22.39 -23.69
C LYS A 280 -2.03 -21.95 -22.39
N GLY A 281 -2.38 -20.66 -22.32
CA GLY A 281 -3.01 -20.07 -21.13
C GLY A 281 -2.03 -19.62 -20.05
N GLY A 282 -0.72 -19.60 -20.32
CA GLY A 282 0.27 -19.18 -19.34
C GLY A 282 0.62 -20.26 -18.30
N ILE A 283 0.25 -21.52 -18.54
CA ILE A 283 0.40 -22.62 -17.59
C ILE A 283 1.69 -23.40 -17.85
N VAL A 284 2.50 -23.58 -16.81
CA VAL A 284 3.69 -24.44 -16.85
C VAL A 284 3.27 -25.89 -16.60
N ARG A 285 3.45 -26.74 -17.61
CA ARG A 285 3.03 -28.16 -17.55
C ARG A 285 4.20 -29.12 -17.36
N ASP A 286 5.38 -28.72 -17.83
CA ASP A 286 6.58 -29.52 -17.68
C ASP A 286 7.19 -29.30 -16.30
N VAL A 287 7.01 -30.29 -15.42
CA VAL A 287 7.47 -30.28 -14.03
C VAL A 287 9.00 -30.23 -13.95
N ALA A 288 9.73 -30.70 -14.96
CA ALA A 288 11.19 -30.65 -14.98
C ALA A 288 11.71 -29.20 -15.00
N LEU A 289 10.92 -28.26 -15.51
CA LEU A 289 11.28 -26.84 -15.56
C LEU A 289 11.29 -26.18 -14.18
N TYR A 290 10.62 -26.74 -13.17
CA TYR A 290 10.64 -26.18 -11.81
C TYR A 290 12.04 -26.22 -11.20
N ALA A 291 12.79 -27.31 -11.42
CA ALA A 291 14.18 -27.41 -10.96
C ALA A 291 15.09 -26.37 -11.64
N VAL A 292 14.83 -26.06 -12.92
CA VAL A 292 15.56 -25.02 -13.66
C VAL A 292 15.27 -23.63 -13.11
N VAL A 293 14.02 -23.35 -12.73
CA VAL A 293 13.63 -22.10 -12.07
C VAL A 293 14.26 -22.00 -10.70
N GLU A 294 14.13 -23.04 -9.87
CA GLU A 294 14.73 -23.10 -8.54
C GLU A 294 16.24 -22.82 -8.57
N GLN A 295 16.98 -23.52 -9.43
CA GLN A 295 18.43 -23.35 -9.53
C GLN A 295 18.79 -21.90 -9.89
N ARG A 296 18.09 -21.29 -10.85
CA ARG A 296 18.34 -19.92 -11.27
C ARG A 296 18.11 -18.90 -10.15
N ILE A 297 17.06 -19.11 -9.36
CA ILE A 297 16.77 -18.25 -8.20
C ILE A 297 17.82 -18.44 -7.10
N ARG A 298 18.27 -19.68 -6.87
CA ARG A 298 19.36 -19.98 -5.92
C ARG A 298 20.68 -19.32 -6.34
N ASP A 299 21.03 -19.40 -7.62
CA ASP A 299 22.23 -18.77 -8.17
C ASP A 299 22.18 -17.26 -8.00
N CYS A 300 21.05 -16.63 -8.36
CA CYS A 300 20.83 -15.19 -8.16
C CYS A 300 20.94 -14.79 -6.68
N CYS A 301 20.36 -15.57 -5.75
CA CYS A 301 20.51 -15.32 -4.33
C CYS A 301 21.97 -15.39 -3.88
N ALA A 302 22.72 -16.40 -4.35
CA ALA A 302 24.13 -16.57 -4.01
C ALA A 302 25.00 -15.42 -4.53
N GLU A 303 24.76 -14.95 -5.76
CA GLU A 303 25.42 -13.77 -6.33
C GLU A 303 25.18 -12.49 -5.52
N LEU A 304 24.01 -12.40 -4.86
CA LEU A 304 23.63 -11.30 -3.98
C LEU A 304 24.07 -11.49 -2.52
N GLY A 305 24.82 -12.55 -2.21
CA GLY A 305 25.30 -12.84 -0.86
C GLY A 305 24.22 -13.35 0.09
N LEU A 306 23.10 -13.85 -0.44
CA LEU A 306 22.04 -14.49 0.33
C LEU A 306 22.23 -16.00 0.36
N THR A 307 21.99 -16.61 1.53
CA THR A 307 21.98 -18.07 1.67
C THR A 307 20.55 -18.58 1.62
N VAL A 308 20.20 -19.39 0.62
CA VAL A 308 18.86 -19.99 0.52
C VAL A 308 18.71 -21.08 1.58
N ALA A 309 17.82 -20.84 2.55
CA ALA A 309 17.53 -21.74 3.66
C ALA A 309 16.44 -22.78 3.28
N ALA A 310 15.45 -22.40 2.47
CA ALA A 310 14.41 -23.31 2.03
C ALA A 310 13.82 -22.95 0.66
N TRP A 311 13.32 -23.99 -0.01
CA TRP A 311 12.45 -23.89 -1.20
C TRP A 311 11.22 -24.75 -0.93
N MET A 312 10.02 -24.19 -1.10
CA MET A 312 8.79 -24.85 -0.69
C MET A 312 7.63 -24.52 -1.61
N ASP A 313 6.64 -25.41 -1.65
CA ASP A 313 5.39 -25.15 -2.34
C ASP A 313 4.58 -24.04 -1.66
N SER A 314 3.91 -23.22 -2.46
CA SER A 314 2.83 -22.39 -1.97
C SER A 314 1.69 -23.28 -1.44
N SER A 315 1.09 -22.88 -0.32
CA SER A 315 -0.03 -23.62 0.32
C SER A 315 -1.27 -23.75 -0.57
N ILE A 316 -1.38 -22.87 -1.57
CA ILE A 316 -2.43 -22.86 -2.59
C ILE A 316 -1.83 -22.56 -3.97
N ASP A 317 -2.46 -23.11 -5.02
CA ASP A 317 -2.09 -22.81 -6.41
C ASP A 317 -2.43 -21.37 -6.81
N GLY A 318 -1.78 -20.88 -7.86
CA GLY A 318 -2.07 -19.61 -8.51
C GLY A 318 -3.53 -19.50 -8.97
N GLY A 319 -4.01 -18.27 -9.21
CA GLY A 319 -5.37 -18.02 -9.71
C GLY A 319 -5.66 -18.64 -11.08
N ASP A 320 -4.62 -18.89 -11.85
CA ASP A 320 -4.59 -19.49 -13.19
C ASP A 320 -4.36 -21.01 -13.16
N GLY A 321 -4.17 -21.60 -11.97
CA GLY A 321 -3.84 -23.01 -11.77
C GLY A 321 -2.36 -23.35 -11.92
N ASN A 322 -1.46 -22.35 -12.01
CA ASN A 322 -0.03 -22.62 -11.91
C ASN A 322 0.37 -23.05 -10.50
N ARG A 323 1.26 -24.03 -10.41
CA ARG A 323 1.97 -24.34 -9.17
C ARG A 323 3.00 -23.23 -8.92
N GLU A 324 2.99 -22.69 -7.71
CA GLU A 324 3.86 -21.60 -7.27
C GLU A 324 4.69 -22.07 -6.08
N PHE A 325 5.83 -21.42 -5.85
CA PHE A 325 6.79 -21.79 -4.80
C PHE A 325 7.16 -20.58 -3.96
N PHE A 326 7.73 -20.79 -2.78
CA PHE A 326 8.44 -19.76 -2.04
C PHE A 326 9.93 -20.10 -1.99
N VAL A 327 10.75 -19.07 -2.11
CA VAL A 327 12.16 -19.10 -1.73
C VAL A 327 12.33 -18.37 -0.40
N HIS A 328 12.92 -19.06 0.57
CA HIS A 328 13.40 -18.47 1.81
C HIS A 328 14.92 -18.36 1.75
N ALA A 329 15.45 -17.15 1.83
CA ALA A 329 16.88 -16.90 1.90
C ALA A 329 17.21 -15.93 3.03
N ARG A 330 18.45 -15.95 3.50
CA ARG A 330 18.89 -15.13 4.63
C ARG A 330 20.13 -14.33 4.25
N ARG A 331 20.16 -13.06 4.65
CA ARG A 331 21.36 -12.23 4.57
C ARG A 331 22.31 -12.60 5.70
N ALA A 332 23.61 -12.65 5.42
CA ALA A 332 24.62 -12.86 6.46
C ALA A 332 24.48 -11.82 7.59
N ALA A 333 24.76 -12.25 8.82
CA ALA A 333 24.78 -11.41 10.02
C ALA A 333 26.02 -10.51 10.08
#